data_AF-A0A917RMT6-F1
#
_entry.id   AF-A0A917RMT6-F1
#
_cell.length_a   1.000
_cell.length_b   1.000
_cell.length_c   1.000
_cell.angle_alpha   90.00
_cell.angle_beta   90.00
_cell.angle_gamma   90.00
#
_symmetry.space_group_name_H-M   'P 1'
#
loop_
_entity.id
_entity.type
_entity.pdbx_description
1 polymer ?
#
loop_
_entity_poly.entity_id
_entity_poly.type
_entity_poly.pdbx_seq_one_letter_code
_entity_poly.pdbx_strand_id
1 'polypeptide(L)'
;MQWEWSPEDLIGSWTLIGENDWRLVGNKSGATRLGFALLLKFSEIEARFPREAAEVPPAVVSHVAEQVKVDPALFASYRWSGRTIEYHRAQVRAAFGFRDFAVSDEDQLTGWLAEEVCPVELRASVQLVGDNERRALSPTSTPAAAFAWT
;
A
#
# COMPACT_ATOMS: atom_id res chain seq x y z
N MET A 1 3.85 -1.87 2.06
CA MET A 1 4.46 -3.21 2.00
C MET A 1 5.50 -3.40 3.08
N GLN A 2 5.21 -4.29 4.03
CA GLN A 2 6.13 -4.77 5.06
C GLN A 2 7.08 -5.81 4.47
N TRP A 3 8.34 -5.83 4.91
CA TRP A 3 9.38 -6.75 4.39
C TRP A 3 9.72 -7.89 5.34
N GLU A 4 9.60 -7.65 6.65
CA GLU A 4 9.78 -8.67 7.68
C GLU A 4 8.41 -9.23 8.05
N TRP A 5 8.13 -10.46 7.61
CA TRP A 5 6.88 -11.16 7.92
C TRP A 5 7.20 -12.30 8.90
N SER A 6 6.54 -12.30 10.06
CA SER A 6 6.56 -13.47 10.92
C SER A 6 5.74 -14.62 10.30
N PRO A 7 5.99 -15.89 10.66
CA PRO A 7 5.15 -17.00 10.25
C PRO A 7 3.66 -16.78 10.55
N GLU A 8 3.34 -16.16 11.68
CA GLU A 8 1.99 -15.85 12.12
C GLU A 8 1.33 -14.80 11.21
N ASP A 9 2.07 -13.75 10.84
CA ASP A 9 1.59 -12.71 9.92
C ASP A 9 1.35 -13.27 8.51
N LEU A 10 2.21 -14.19 8.06
CA LEU A 10 2.03 -14.90 6.79
C LEU A 10 0.74 -15.72 6.80
N ILE A 11 0.50 -16.48 7.87
CA ILE A 11 -0.72 -17.27 8.00
C ILE A 11 -1.95 -16.34 7.99
N GLY A 12 -1.90 -15.24 8.75
CA GLY A 12 -3.03 -14.30 8.87
C GLY A 12 -3.33 -13.54 7.58
N SER A 13 -2.31 -13.15 6.81
CA SER A 13 -2.46 -12.19 5.70
C SER A 13 -2.28 -12.81 4.32
N TRP A 14 -1.49 -13.88 4.20
CA TRP A 14 -1.05 -14.45 2.91
C TRP A 14 -1.59 -15.86 2.64
N THR A 15 -2.48 -16.37 3.50
CA THR A 15 -3.21 -17.61 3.24
C THR A 15 -4.39 -17.36 2.28
N LEU A 16 -4.54 -18.22 1.27
CA LEU A 16 -5.72 -18.29 0.42
C LEU A 16 -6.85 -18.96 1.19
N ILE A 17 -7.96 -18.24 1.39
CA ILE A 17 -9.04 -18.67 2.29
C ILE A 17 -10.32 -18.88 1.49
N GLY A 18 -10.95 -20.03 1.74
CA GLY A 18 -12.28 -20.33 1.22
C GLY A 18 -12.33 -20.63 -0.28
N GLU A 19 -13.50 -21.08 -0.74
CA GLU A 19 -13.66 -21.60 -2.10
C GLU A 19 -13.47 -20.53 -3.19
N ASN A 20 -13.76 -19.26 -2.90
CA ASN A 20 -13.68 -18.20 -3.90
C ASN A 20 -12.23 -17.94 -4.36
N ASP A 21 -11.28 -17.83 -3.42
CA ASP A 21 -9.85 -17.67 -3.73
C ASP A 21 -9.35 -18.84 -4.60
N TRP A 22 -9.65 -20.06 -4.16
CA TRP A 22 -9.24 -21.27 -4.85
C TRP A 22 -9.87 -21.39 -6.24
N ARG A 23 -11.11 -20.94 -6.42
CA ARG A 23 -11.78 -20.88 -7.74
C ARG A 23 -11.07 -19.89 -8.68
N LEU A 24 -10.65 -18.73 -8.19
CA LEU A 24 -9.95 -17.72 -8.99
C LEU A 24 -8.54 -18.19 -9.41
N VAL A 25 -7.85 -18.94 -8.55
CA VAL A 25 -6.51 -19.47 -8.80
C VAL A 25 -6.54 -20.75 -9.65
N GLY A 26 -7.61 -21.56 -9.54
CA GLY A 26 -7.68 -22.93 -10.03
C GLY A 26 -7.49 -23.11 -11.54
N ASN A 27 -7.86 -22.13 -12.36
CA ASN A 27 -7.73 -22.20 -13.82
C ASN A 27 -6.33 -21.82 -14.37
N LYS A 28 -5.36 -21.57 -13.49
CA LYS A 28 -3.99 -21.16 -13.84
C LYS A 28 -2.99 -22.27 -13.55
N SER A 29 -1.79 -22.18 -14.11
CA SER A 29 -0.71 -23.16 -13.88
C SER A 29 0.68 -22.51 -13.80
N GLY A 30 1.62 -23.20 -13.14
CA GLY A 30 3.01 -22.77 -13.00
C GLY A 30 3.15 -21.32 -12.53
N ALA A 31 3.99 -20.55 -13.23
CA ALA A 31 4.25 -19.15 -12.92
C ALA A 31 2.99 -18.26 -12.91
N THR A 32 2.00 -18.56 -13.77
CA THR A 32 0.76 -17.76 -13.81
C THR A 32 -0.14 -18.03 -12.61
N ARG A 33 -0.13 -19.25 -12.07
CA ARG A 33 -0.85 -19.60 -10.84
C ARG A 33 -0.26 -18.87 -9.64
N LEU A 34 1.05 -18.97 -9.47
CA LEU A 34 1.75 -18.31 -8.37
C LEU A 34 1.65 -16.78 -8.48
N GLY A 35 1.93 -16.22 -9.65
CA GLY A 35 1.83 -14.78 -9.88
C GLY A 35 0.42 -14.23 -9.64
N PHE A 36 -0.63 -14.95 -10.05
CA PHE A 36 -2.00 -14.53 -9.78
C PHE A 36 -2.37 -14.60 -8.30
N ALA A 37 -2.00 -15.68 -7.59
CA ALA A 37 -2.26 -15.80 -6.16
C ALA A 37 -1.61 -14.66 -5.36
N LEU A 38 -0.37 -14.31 -5.73
CA LEU A 38 0.33 -13.17 -5.14
C LEU A 38 -0.34 -11.83 -5.47
N LEU A 39 -0.81 -11.62 -6.71
CA LEU A 39 -1.58 -10.41 -7.05
C LEU A 39 -2.86 -10.28 -6.23
N LEU A 40 -3.59 -11.39 -6.06
CA LEU A 40 -4.83 -11.44 -5.31
C LEU A 40 -4.60 -10.96 -3.87
N LYS A 41 -3.73 -11.66 -3.12
CA LYS A 41 -3.43 -11.33 -1.70
C LYS A 41 -2.76 -9.98 -1.54
N PHE A 42 -1.83 -9.62 -2.42
CA PHE A 42 -1.18 -8.30 -2.36
C PHE A 42 -2.21 -7.17 -2.47
N SER A 43 -3.16 -7.28 -3.39
CA SER A 43 -4.18 -6.24 -3.56
C SER A 43 -5.21 -6.21 -2.44
N GLU A 44 -5.46 -7.33 -1.77
CA GLU A 44 -6.28 -7.38 -0.56
C GLU A 44 -5.65 -6.57 0.58
N ILE A 45 -4.32 -6.70 0.75
CA ILE A 45 -3.57 -6.06 1.84
C ILE A 45 -3.27 -4.59 1.53
N GLU A 46 -2.81 -4.29 0.31
CA GLU A 46 -2.27 -2.97 -0.04
C GLU A 46 -3.24 -2.11 -0.88
N ALA A 47 -4.43 -2.64 -1.23
CA ALA A 47 -5.43 -1.98 -2.08
C ALA A 47 -4.88 -1.49 -3.45
N ARG A 48 -3.79 -2.09 -3.92
CA ARG A 48 -3.11 -1.79 -5.18
C ARG A 48 -2.41 -3.03 -5.73
N PHE A 49 -1.83 -2.93 -6.92
CA PHE A 49 -0.99 -4.00 -7.46
C PHE A 49 0.51 -3.71 -7.29
N PRO A 50 1.36 -4.76 -7.20
CA PRO A 50 2.79 -4.59 -7.34
C PRO A 50 3.13 -4.11 -8.76
N ARG A 51 4.11 -3.22 -8.85
CA ARG A 51 4.67 -2.69 -10.11
C ARG A 51 5.75 -3.61 -10.66
N GLU A 52 6.48 -4.28 -9.77
CA GLU A 52 7.56 -5.22 -10.11
C GLU A 52 7.64 -6.38 -9.11
N ALA A 53 8.36 -7.44 -9.49
CA ALA A 53 8.54 -8.63 -8.65
C ALA A 53 9.19 -8.33 -7.31
N ALA A 54 10.10 -7.35 -7.28
CA ALA A 54 10.87 -7.01 -6.10
C ALA A 54 9.97 -6.50 -4.96
N GLU A 55 8.80 -5.92 -5.24
CA GLU A 55 7.87 -5.49 -4.20
C GLU A 55 7.27 -6.65 -3.38
N VAL A 56 7.43 -7.90 -3.82
CA VAL A 56 6.91 -9.07 -3.11
C VAL A 56 8.08 -9.77 -2.37
N PRO A 57 8.10 -9.77 -1.03
CA PRO A 57 9.17 -10.38 -0.26
C PRO A 57 9.33 -11.88 -0.56
N PRO A 58 10.56 -12.42 -0.59
CA PRO A 58 10.79 -13.84 -0.87
C PRO A 58 10.06 -14.80 0.08
N ALA A 59 9.93 -14.44 1.36
CA ALA A 59 9.18 -15.24 2.34
C ALA A 59 7.70 -15.40 1.96
N VAL A 60 7.09 -14.32 1.45
CA VAL A 60 5.71 -14.33 0.94
C VAL A 60 5.61 -15.21 -0.31
N VAL A 61 6.56 -15.09 -1.24
CA VAL A 61 6.60 -15.92 -2.46
C VAL A 61 6.64 -17.40 -2.09
N SER A 62 7.56 -17.80 -1.20
CA SER A 62 7.69 -19.18 -0.75
C SER A 62 6.42 -19.68 -0.07
N HIS A 63 5.86 -18.91 0.86
CA HIS A 63 4.66 -19.28 1.60
C HIS A 63 3.45 -19.52 0.67
N VAL A 64 3.20 -18.63 -0.29
CA VAL A 64 2.09 -18.76 -1.23
C VAL A 64 2.35 -19.89 -2.24
N ALA A 65 3.59 -20.07 -2.69
CA ALA A 65 4.00 -21.15 -3.59
C ALA A 65 3.71 -22.55 -3.02
N GLU A 66 3.95 -22.74 -1.72
CA GLU A 66 3.62 -23.97 -1.00
C GLU A 66 2.13 -24.27 -0.98
N GLN A 67 1.28 -23.25 -0.86
CA GLN A 67 -0.18 -23.41 -0.90
C GLN A 67 -0.63 -23.85 -2.30
N VAL A 68 -0.17 -23.17 -3.34
CA VAL A 68 -0.62 -23.43 -4.73
C VAL A 68 0.12 -24.60 -5.43
N LYS A 69 1.07 -25.23 -4.72
CA LYS A 69 1.89 -26.36 -5.20
C LYS A 69 2.69 -26.02 -6.46
N VAL A 70 3.36 -24.88 -6.44
CA VAL A 70 4.24 -24.40 -7.52
C VAL A 70 5.62 -24.15 -6.94
N ASP A 71 6.68 -24.41 -7.72
CA ASP A 71 8.05 -24.04 -7.33
C ASP A 71 8.15 -22.50 -7.22
N PRO A 72 8.58 -21.93 -6.08
CA PRO A 72 8.74 -20.47 -5.93
C PRO A 72 9.68 -19.84 -6.97
N ALA A 73 10.67 -20.59 -7.49
CA ALA A 73 11.56 -20.11 -8.54
C ALA A 73 10.83 -19.73 -9.83
N LEU A 74 9.67 -20.34 -10.11
CA LEU A 74 8.86 -19.99 -11.27
C LEU A 74 8.29 -18.58 -11.21
N PHE A 75 8.24 -17.95 -10.03
CA PHE A 75 7.81 -16.56 -9.89
C PHE A 75 8.65 -15.60 -10.74
N ALA A 76 9.95 -15.86 -10.89
CA ALA A 76 10.84 -15.05 -11.73
C ALA A 76 10.43 -15.03 -13.22
N SER A 77 9.70 -16.06 -13.68
CA SER A 77 9.19 -16.15 -15.06
C SER A 77 7.81 -15.52 -15.26
N TYR A 78 7.16 -15.08 -14.18
CA TYR A 78 5.90 -14.36 -14.26
C TYR A 78 6.12 -12.98 -14.91
N ARG A 79 5.36 -12.68 -15.96
CA ARG A 79 5.51 -11.42 -16.71
C ARG A 79 4.76 -10.29 -16.01
N TRP A 80 5.51 -9.22 -15.69
CA TRP A 80 5.02 -7.99 -15.06
C TRP A 80 4.46 -6.96 -16.04
N SER A 81 4.44 -7.30 -17.33
CA SER A 81 3.87 -6.48 -18.39
C SER A 81 3.17 -7.34 -19.44
N GLY A 82 2.26 -6.70 -20.18
CA GLY A 82 1.53 -7.33 -21.28
C GLY A 82 0.15 -7.84 -20.90
N ARG A 83 -0.50 -8.50 -21.87
CA ARG A 83 -1.93 -8.81 -21.82
C ARG A 83 -2.34 -9.69 -20.64
N THR A 84 -1.50 -10.64 -20.25
CA THR A 84 -1.80 -11.61 -19.19
C THR A 84 -1.93 -10.93 -17.82
N ILE A 85 -0.97 -10.08 -17.44
CA ILE A 85 -1.03 -9.39 -16.15
C ILE A 85 -2.18 -8.38 -16.11
N GLU A 86 -2.48 -7.70 -17.22
CA GLU A 86 -3.64 -6.80 -17.31
C GLU A 86 -4.96 -7.56 -17.13
N TYR A 87 -5.08 -8.74 -17.75
CA TYR A 87 -6.24 -9.61 -17.54
C TYR A 87 -6.35 -10.08 -16.09
N HIS A 88 -5.23 -10.46 -15.46
CA HIS A 88 -5.20 -10.85 -14.05
C HIS A 88 -5.62 -9.70 -13.13
N ARG A 89 -5.12 -8.47 -13.36
CA ARG A 89 -5.52 -7.29 -12.59
C ARG A 89 -7.02 -7.02 -12.71
N ALA A 90 -7.59 -7.15 -13.90
CA ALA A 90 -9.02 -7.02 -14.12
C ALA A 90 -9.83 -8.09 -13.37
N GLN A 91 -9.39 -9.36 -13.41
CA GLN A 91 -10.02 -10.45 -12.64
C GLN A 91 -10.00 -10.18 -11.13
N VAL A 92 -8.88 -9.70 -10.61
CA VAL A 92 -8.73 -9.40 -9.18
C VAL A 92 -9.61 -8.22 -8.76
N ARG A 93 -9.65 -7.13 -9.56
CA ARG A 93 -10.58 -6.02 -9.31
C ARG A 93 -12.03 -6.48 -9.25
N ALA A 94 -12.45 -7.29 -10.23
CA ALA A 94 -13.79 -7.87 -10.27
C ALA A 94 -14.09 -8.75 -9.05
N ALA A 95 -13.11 -9.52 -8.57
CA ALA A 95 -13.26 -10.38 -7.39
C ALA A 95 -13.51 -9.59 -6.10
N PHE A 96 -12.86 -8.44 -5.93
CA PHE A 96 -13.07 -7.54 -4.78
C PHE A 96 -14.22 -6.55 -4.97
N GLY A 97 -14.89 -6.56 -6.13
CA GLY A 97 -15.93 -5.59 -6.44
C GLY A 97 -15.41 -4.17 -6.69
N PHE A 98 -14.10 -4.01 -6.92
CA PHE A 98 -13.55 -2.73 -7.36
C PHE A 98 -14.04 -2.43 -8.77
N ARG A 99 -14.64 -1.26 -8.94
CA ARG A 99 -14.94 -0.68 -10.25
C ARG A 99 -13.84 0.30 -10.66
N ASP A 100 -13.71 0.53 -11.96
CA ASP A 100 -12.80 1.56 -12.46
C ASP A 100 -13.22 2.94 -11.94
N PHE A 101 -12.21 3.77 -11.64
CA PHE A 101 -12.39 5.14 -11.20
C PHE A 101 -12.97 5.95 -12.36
N ALA A 102 -14.18 6.44 -12.17
CA ALA A 102 -14.90 7.25 -13.14
C ALA A 102 -14.63 8.74 -12.87
N VAL A 103 -14.84 9.59 -13.88
CA VAL A 103 -14.73 11.06 -13.73
C VAL A 103 -15.65 11.57 -12.61
N SER A 104 -16.83 10.97 -12.42
CA SER A 104 -17.72 11.29 -11.30
C SER A 104 -17.08 11.05 -9.93
N ASP A 105 -16.16 10.09 -9.83
CA ASP A 105 -15.46 9.79 -8.58
C ASP A 105 -14.39 10.83 -8.31
N GLU A 106 -13.79 11.38 -9.36
CA GLU A 106 -12.88 12.53 -9.27
C GLU A 106 -13.59 13.74 -8.70
N ASP A 107 -14.78 14.04 -9.21
CA ASP A 107 -15.60 15.16 -8.73
C ASP A 107 -16.00 14.96 -7.26
N GLN A 108 -16.45 13.76 -6.90
CA GLN A 108 -16.81 13.42 -5.52
C GLN A 108 -15.61 13.48 -4.57
N LEU A 109 -14.46 12.93 -4.98
CA LEU A 109 -13.24 12.94 -4.18
C LEU A 109 -12.71 14.36 -4.02
N THR A 110 -12.72 15.16 -5.09
CA THR A 110 -12.28 16.56 -5.05
C THR A 110 -13.18 17.39 -4.14
N GLY A 111 -14.51 17.21 -4.24
CA GLY A 111 -15.47 17.85 -3.35
C GLY A 111 -15.21 17.49 -1.89
N TRP A 112 -15.07 16.21 -1.58
CA TRP A 112 -14.79 15.74 -0.22
C TRP A 112 -13.45 16.28 0.32
N LEU A 113 -12.37 16.26 -0.49
CA LEU A 113 -11.08 16.82 -0.10
C LEU A 113 -11.16 18.31 0.19
N ALA A 114 -11.93 19.06 -0.60
CA ALA A 114 -12.13 20.49 -0.41
C ALA A 114 -12.91 20.81 0.87
N GLU A 115 -13.91 19.99 1.22
CA GLU A 115 -14.77 20.20 2.38
C GLU A 115 -14.13 19.74 3.69
N GLU A 116 -13.52 18.55 3.72
CA GLU A 116 -13.10 17.92 4.96
C GLU A 116 -11.60 18.09 5.25
N VAL A 117 -10.76 18.08 4.21
CA VAL A 117 -9.30 18.09 4.38
C VAL A 117 -8.72 19.50 4.26
N CYS A 118 -9.14 20.26 3.24
CA CYS A 118 -8.60 21.60 2.97
C CYS A 118 -8.73 22.57 4.17
N PRO A 119 -9.85 22.62 4.91
CA PRO A 119 -9.97 23.52 6.05
C PRO A 119 -9.06 23.17 7.23
N VAL A 120 -8.75 21.89 7.41
CA VAL A 120 -7.86 21.39 8.48
C VAL A 120 -6.41 21.78 8.17
N GLU A 121 -5.96 21.52 6.94
CA GLU A 121 -4.62 21.84 6.48
C GLU A 121 -4.37 23.36 6.44
N LEU A 122 -5.36 24.14 6.03
CA LEU A 122 -5.28 25.61 6.05
C LEU A 122 -5.20 26.16 7.48
N ARG A 123 -5.95 25.60 8.44
CA ARG A 123 -5.86 26.00 9.84
C ARG A 123 -4.51 25.66 10.45
N ALA A 124 -3.98 24.47 10.20
CA ALA A 124 -2.65 24.07 10.65
C ALA A 124 -1.56 24.99 10.06
N SER A 125 -1.66 25.32 8.79
CA SER A 125 -0.72 26.23 8.10
C SER A 125 -0.79 27.66 8.66
N VAL A 126 -1.99 28.19 8.92
CA VAL A 126 -2.17 29.54 9.51
C VAL A 126 -1.68 29.58 10.97
N GLN A 127 -1.90 28.51 11.73
CA GLN A 127 -1.39 28.41 13.11
C GLN A 127 0.15 28.39 13.15
N LEU A 128 0.79 27.63 12.26
CA LEU A 128 2.26 27.61 12.14
C LEU A 128 2.84 28.97 11.77
N VAL A 129 2.19 29.72 10.86
CA VAL A 129 2.60 31.08 10.51
C VAL A 129 2.44 32.01 11.71
N GLY A 130 1.30 31.97 12.39
CA GLY A 130 1.06 32.80 13.58
C GLY A 130 1.98 32.48 14.76
N ASP A 131 2.34 31.21 14.97
CA ASP A 131 3.31 30.79 15.98
C ASP A 131 4.73 31.28 15.65
N ASN A 132 5.11 31.25 14.37
CA ASN A 132 6.39 31.78 13.92
C ASN A 132 6.48 33.30 14.09
N GLU A 133 5.41 34.03 13.78
CA GLU A 133 5.34 35.49 14.00
C GLU A 133 5.39 35.86 15.48
N ARG A 134 4.67 35.14 16.36
CA ARG A 134 4.75 35.33 17.82
C ARG A 134 6.14 35.06 18.37
N ARG A 135 6.83 34.05 17.85
CA ARG A 135 8.21 33.72 18.23
C ARG A 135 9.21 34.76 17.73
N ALA A 136 9.00 35.35 16.55
CA ALA A 136 9.83 36.43 16.00
C ALA A 136 9.64 37.79 16.71
N LEU A 137 8.46 38.04 17.29
CA LEU A 137 8.14 39.27 18.03
C LEU A 137 8.48 39.20 19.53
N SER A 138 8.98 38.06 20.00
CA SER A 138 9.49 37.90 21.36
C SER A 138 10.87 38.59 21.47
N PRO A 139 11.09 39.60 22.33
CA PRO A 139 12.41 40.19 22.46
C PRO A 139 13.36 39.13 23.02
N THR A 140 14.37 38.78 22.24
CA THR A 140 15.49 37.98 22.74
C THR A 140 16.17 38.79 23.83
N SER A 141 15.88 38.46 25.08
CA SER A 141 16.64 38.95 26.22
C SER A 141 18.05 38.40 26.10
N THR A 142 18.94 39.18 25.51
CA THR A 142 20.38 39.01 25.69
C THR A 142 20.65 39.19 27.18
N PRO A 143 21.14 38.19 27.92
CA PRO A 143 21.54 38.42 29.29
C PRO A 143 22.84 39.22 29.25
N ALA A 144 22.76 40.46 29.72
CA ALA A 144 23.92 41.25 30.10
C ALA A 144 24.76 40.46 31.11
N ALA A 145 26.06 40.46 30.88
CA ALA A 145 27.05 39.84 31.74
C ALA A 145 26.89 40.24 33.21
N ALA A 146 26.82 39.25 34.09
CA ALA A 146 27.12 39.40 35.50
C ALA A 146 27.90 38.17 35.96
N PHE A 147 29.22 38.24 35.78
CA PHE A 147 30.17 37.37 36.47
C PHE A 147 30.10 37.69 37.97
N ALA A 148 29.73 36.71 38.79
CA ALA A 148 30.02 36.70 40.21
C ALA A 148 30.30 35.26 40.63
N TRP A 149 31.59 34.95 40.83
CA TRP A 149 32.06 33.74 41.51
C TRP A 149 32.28 34.08 42.98
N THR A 150 31.60 33.36 43.87
CA THR A 150 32.11 32.88 45.17
C THR A 150 31.22 31.75 45.63
#